data_AF-A0A183HEM5-F1
#
_entry.id   AF-A0A183HEM5-F1
#
_cell.length_a   1.000
_cell.length_b   1.000
_cell.length_c   1.000
_cell.angle_alpha   90.00
_cell.angle_beta   90.00
_cell.angle_gamma   90.00
#
_symmetry.space_group_name_H-M   'P 1'
#
loop_
_entity.id
_entity.type
_entity.pdbx_description
1 polymer ?
#
loop_
_entity_poly.entity_id
_entity_poly.type
_entity_poly.pdbx_seq_one_letter_code
_entity_poly.pdbx_strand_id
1 'polypeptide(L)'
;MYPIFDLRWAFAEMEHQSKSARLAVVAQAAAVAGYLPPANIASSLIEHVGTGVDDLRRICCIIAISFVKGWGTGYNRTSIKETPCWIELQLHRPLQLLDQLLKKNEY
;
A
#
# COMPACT_ATOMS: atom_id res chain seq x y z
N MET A 1 -15.09 -8.85 20.79
CA MET A 1 -15.06 -7.83 19.71
C MET A 1 -13.65 -7.84 19.15
N TYR A 2 -13.46 -8.16 17.88
CA TYR A 2 -12.12 -8.25 17.27
C TYR A 2 -11.72 -6.87 16.73
N PRO A 3 -10.47 -6.42 16.96
CA PRO A 3 -9.97 -5.19 16.37
C PRO A 3 -9.85 -5.35 14.85
N ILE A 4 -10.40 -4.40 14.09
CA ILE A 4 -10.36 -4.41 12.62
C ILE A 4 -9.12 -3.70 12.05
N PHE A 5 -8.35 -3.02 12.90
CA PHE A 5 -7.18 -2.25 12.49
C PHE A 5 -6.13 -2.20 13.62
N ASP A 6 -4.87 -2.42 13.26
CA ASP A 6 -3.71 -2.30 14.16
C ASP A 6 -2.72 -1.26 13.60
N LEU A 7 -2.51 -0.18 14.37
CA LEU A 7 -1.64 0.93 13.98
C LEU A 7 -0.17 0.53 13.90
N ARG A 8 0.29 -0.39 14.75
CA ARG A 8 1.70 -0.79 14.84
C ARG A 8 2.05 -1.66 13.65
N TRP A 9 1.17 -2.60 13.31
CA TRP A 9 1.27 -3.40 12.10
C TRP A 9 1.25 -2.50 10.86
N ALA A 10 0.27 -1.59 10.76
CA ALA A 10 0.17 -0.67 9.64
C ALA A 10 1.45 0.18 9.47
N PHE A 11 2.02 0.66 10.57
CA PHE A 11 3.28 1.41 10.51
C PHE A 11 4.47 0.56 10.06
N ALA A 12 4.60 -0.66 10.58
CA ALA A 12 5.66 -1.58 10.17
C ALA A 12 5.54 -1.93 8.67
N GLU A 13 4.32 -2.14 8.18
CA GLU A 13 4.05 -2.40 6.77
C GLU A 13 4.40 -1.20 5.89
N MET A 14 4.00 0.01 6.29
CA MET A 14 4.36 1.24 5.58
C MET A 14 5.88 1.42 5.46
N GLU A 15 6.63 1.12 6.53
CA GLU A 15 8.10 1.20 6.51
C GLU A 15 8.71 0.12 5.60
N HIS A 16 8.20 -1.11 5.66
CA HIS A 16 8.66 -2.22 4.82
C HIS A 16 8.46 -1.93 3.34
N GLN A 17 7.24 -1.57 2.94
CA GLN A 17 6.92 -1.26 1.55
C GLN A 17 7.67 -0.02 1.04
N SER A 18 7.84 1.01 1.86
CA SER A 18 8.63 2.20 1.50
C SER A 18 10.10 1.84 1.21
N LYS A 19 10.73 0.99 2.04
CA LYS A 19 12.11 0.50 1.80
C LYS A 19 12.19 -0.30 0.51
N SER A 20 11.26 -1.23 0.29
CA SER A 20 11.21 -2.06 -0.91
C SER A 20 11.02 -1.23 -2.18
N ALA A 21 10.10 -0.26 -2.15
CA ALA A 21 9.88 0.68 -3.26
C ALA A 21 11.15 1.48 -3.59
N ARG A 22 11.85 2.00 -2.58
CA ARG A 22 13.11 2.73 -2.78
C ARG A 22 14.19 1.85 -3.41
N LEU A 23 14.35 0.61 -2.92
CA LEU A 23 15.33 -0.32 -3.49
C LEU A 23 14.99 -0.68 -4.94
N ALA A 24 13.70 -0.85 -5.26
CA ALA A 24 13.25 -1.05 -6.63
C ALA A 24 13.64 0.16 -7.52
N VAL A 25 13.37 1.39 -7.08
CA VAL A 25 13.76 2.61 -7.83
C VAL A 25 15.29 2.67 -8.06
N VAL A 26 16.09 2.41 -7.03
CA VAL A 26 17.57 2.41 -7.16
C VAL A 26 18.04 1.34 -8.14
N ALA A 27 17.46 0.14 -8.07
CA ALA A 27 17.82 -0.94 -8.97
C ALA A 27 17.38 -0.67 -10.42
N GLN A 28 16.23 0.00 -10.64
CA GLN A 28 15.83 0.49 -11.96
C GLN A 28 16.82 1.54 -12.49
N ALA A 29 17.21 2.51 -11.66
CA ALA A 29 18.19 3.52 -12.05
C ALA A 29 19.56 2.90 -12.42
N ALA A 30 20.01 1.90 -11.66
CA ALA A 30 21.23 1.15 -11.95
C ALA A 30 21.14 0.37 -13.27
N ALA A 31 20.02 -0.32 -13.51
CA ALA A 31 19.77 -1.03 -14.76
C ALA A 31 19.76 -0.09 -15.98
N VAL A 32 19.14 1.09 -15.87
CA VAL A 32 19.14 2.12 -16.92
C VAL A 32 20.55 2.65 -17.18
N ALA A 33 21.37 2.79 -16.13
CA ALA A 33 22.77 3.20 -16.23
C ALA A 33 23.72 2.08 -16.76
N GLY A 34 23.19 0.90 -17.11
CA GLY A 34 23.97 -0.21 -17.67
C GLY A 34 24.64 -1.11 -16.62
N TYR A 35 24.33 -0.94 -15.34
CA TYR A 35 24.77 -1.85 -14.28
C TYR A 35 23.77 -3.00 -14.14
N LEU A 36 24.26 -4.25 -14.14
CA LEU A 36 23.41 -5.44 -13.98
C LEU A 36 22.95 -5.56 -12.51
N PRO A 37 21.64 -5.45 -12.22
CA PRO A 37 21.15 -5.80 -10.89
C PRO A 37 21.25 -7.33 -10.71
N PRO A 38 21.61 -7.84 -9.52
CA PRO A 38 21.55 -9.28 -9.27
C PRO A 38 20.14 -9.82 -9.51
N ALA A 39 20.04 -11.04 -10.06
CA ALA A 39 18.79 -11.64 -10.55
C ALA A 39 17.64 -11.69 -9.51
N ASN A 40 17.96 -11.78 -8.22
CA ASN A 40 16.97 -11.74 -7.13
C ASN A 40 16.27 -10.38 -6.96
N ILE A 41 16.81 -9.31 -7.55
CA ILE A 41 16.20 -7.97 -7.52
C ILE A 41 15.23 -7.78 -8.69
N ALA A 42 15.45 -8.46 -9.82
CA ALA A 42 14.60 -8.35 -11.01
C ALA A 42 13.15 -8.80 -10.78
N SER A 43 12.93 -9.76 -9.88
CA SER A 43 11.59 -10.22 -9.49
C SER A 43 10.89 -9.23 -8.54
N SER A 44 11.58 -8.70 -7.53
CA SER A 44 11.01 -7.69 -6.61
C SER A 44 10.73 -6.34 -7.28
N LEU A 45 11.50 -6.04 -8.34
CA LEU A 45 11.34 -4.89 -9.22
C LEU A 45 9.99 -4.85 -9.94
N ILE A 46 9.43 -6.01 -10.32
CA ILE A 46 8.16 -6.12 -11.05
C ILE A 46 6.97 -6.05 -10.10
N GLU A 47 7.10 -6.56 -8.88
CA GLU A 47 6.02 -6.52 -7.87
C GLU A 47 5.78 -5.13 -7.29
N HIS A 48 6.82 -4.28 -7.20
CA HIS A 48 6.75 -2.95 -6.59
C HIS A 48 6.76 -1.80 -7.61
N VAL A 49 6.62 -2.11 -8.92
CA VAL A 49 6.52 -1.11 -9.97
C VAL A 49 5.16 -0.40 -9.85
N GLY A 50 5.09 0.60 -8.97
CA GLY A 50 3.86 1.34 -8.68
C GLY A 50 3.40 1.33 -7.23
N THR A 51 4.20 0.83 -6.27
CA THR A 51 3.96 1.08 -4.84
C THR A 51 4.26 2.55 -4.51
N GLY A 52 3.39 3.42 -5.01
CA GLY A 52 3.39 4.84 -4.73
C GLY A 52 2.72 5.15 -3.40
N VAL A 53 2.82 6.42 -3.02
CA VAL A 53 2.17 6.98 -1.82
C VAL A 53 0.66 6.67 -1.76
N ASP A 54 -0.01 6.58 -2.91
CA ASP A 54 -1.45 6.29 -2.99
C ASP A 54 -1.79 4.85 -2.55
N ASP A 55 -0.93 3.87 -2.88
CA ASP A 55 -1.14 2.47 -2.52
C ASP A 55 -0.96 2.27 -1.01
N LEU A 56 0.10 2.87 -0.44
CA LEU A 56 0.34 2.93 1.01
C LEU A 56 -0.82 3.60 1.75
N ARG A 57 -1.33 4.72 1.21
CA ARG A 57 -2.50 5.39 1.76
C ARG A 57 -3.71 4.45 1.77
N ARG A 58 -3.94 3.74 0.67
CA ARG A 58 -5.10 2.87 0.50
C ARG A 58 -5.06 1.66 1.41
N ILE A 59 -3.91 1.01 1.56
CA ILE A 59 -3.74 -0.22 2.35
C ILE A 59 -3.75 0.10 3.85
N CYS A 60 -3.07 1.16 4.28
CA CYS A 60 -2.80 1.41 5.69
C CYS A 60 -3.66 2.51 6.33
N CYS A 61 -4.29 3.39 5.54
CA CYS A 61 -5.00 4.55 6.07
C CYS A 61 -6.50 4.56 5.78
N ILE A 62 -7.02 3.62 4.98
CA ILE A 62 -8.42 3.61 4.55
C ILE A 62 -9.09 2.29 4.93
N ILE A 63 -10.28 2.39 5.53
CA ILE A 63 -11.15 1.24 5.79
C ILE A 63 -12.46 1.47 5.03
N ALA A 64 -12.85 0.52 4.18
CA ALA A 64 -14.11 0.59 3.45
C ALA A 64 -15.09 -0.46 4.00
N ILE A 65 -16.31 -0.04 4.35
CA ILE A 65 -17.34 -0.89 4.96
C ILE A 65 -18.63 -0.78 4.15
N SER A 66 -19.14 -1.91 3.65
CA SER A 66 -20.47 -1.97 3.04
C SER A 66 -21.53 -2.31 4.08
N PHE A 67 -22.71 -1.69 3.99
CA PHE A 67 -23.85 -2.08 4.80
C PHE A 67 -24.70 -3.11 4.07
N VAL A 68 -25.17 -4.13 4.81
CA VAL A 68 -26.12 -5.17 4.39
C VAL A 68 -25.61 -6.15 3.32
N LYS A 69 -24.94 -5.70 2.26
CA LYS A 69 -24.56 -6.51 1.09
C LYS A 69 -23.04 -6.64 0.98
N GLY A 70 -22.52 -7.87 0.96
CA GLY A 70 -21.11 -8.16 0.66
C GLY A 70 -20.75 -8.03 -0.82
N TRP A 71 -19.45 -8.04 -1.09
CA TRP A 71 -18.83 -8.00 -2.41
C TRP A 71 -17.63 -8.96 -2.47
N GLY A 72 -17.16 -9.28 -3.68
CA GLY A 72 -16.00 -10.15 -3.92
C GLY A 72 -16.35 -11.50 -4.55
N THR A 73 -15.38 -12.42 -4.56
CA THR A 73 -15.53 -13.75 -5.18
C THR A 73 -16.62 -14.55 -4.46
N GLY A 74 -17.75 -14.78 -5.14
CA GLY A 74 -18.93 -15.43 -4.57
C GLY A 74 -20.17 -14.53 -4.49
N TYR A 75 -20.03 -13.23 -4.79
CA TYR A 75 -21.15 -12.30 -4.96
C TYR A 75 -21.28 -11.88 -6.42
N ASN A 76 -22.47 -11.40 -6.80
CA ASN A 76 -22.67 -10.75 -8.11
C ASN A 76 -22.00 -9.36 -8.20
N ARG A 77 -21.36 -8.89 -7.12
CA ARG A 77 -20.67 -7.61 -7.02
C ARG A 77 -19.18 -7.88 -6.88
N THR A 78 -18.39 -7.34 -7.80
CA THR A 78 -16.93 -7.45 -7.81
C THR A 78 -16.27 -6.39 -6.92
N SER A 79 -16.91 -5.23 -6.75
CA SER A 79 -16.38 -4.10 -5.99
C SER A 79 -17.35 -3.60 -4.93
N ILE A 80 -16.81 -3.05 -3.84
CA ILE A 80 -17.59 -2.38 -2.79
C ILE A 80 -18.44 -1.23 -3.35
N LYS A 81 -17.99 -0.57 -4.43
CA LYS A 81 -18.70 0.53 -5.09
C LYS A 81 -20.05 0.14 -5.70
N GLU A 82 -20.28 -1.15 -5.93
CA GLU A 82 -21.53 -1.70 -6.45
C GLU A 82 -22.55 -2.00 -5.33
N THR A 83 -22.16 -1.79 -4.07
CA THR A 83 -23.07 -1.92 -2.93
C THR A 83 -23.93 -0.66 -2.80
N PRO A 84 -25.23 -0.81 -2.42
CA PRO A 84 -26.17 0.31 -2.41
C PRO A 84 -25.84 1.38 -1.35
N CYS A 85 -25.11 1.00 -0.30
CA CYS A 85 -24.67 1.90 0.76
C CYS A 85 -23.35 1.37 1.37
N TRP A 86 -22.33 2.22 1.39
CA TRP A 86 -21.03 1.93 1.97
C TRP A 86 -20.40 3.23 2.48
N ILE A 87 -19.43 3.09 3.38
CA ILE A 87 -18.64 4.19 3.91
C ILE A 87 -17.15 3.92 3.71
N GLU A 88 -16.41 5.01 3.53
CA GLU A 88 -14.95 5.03 3.54
C GLU A 88 -14.51 5.79 4.79
N LEU A 89 -13.70 5.14 5.63
CA LEU A 89 -13.15 5.70 6.85
C LEU A 89 -11.66 5.97 6.62
N GLN A 90 -11.28 7.24 6.61
CA GLN A 90 -9.88 7.63 6.53
C GLN A 90 -9.32 7.83 7.95
N LEU A 91 -8.27 7.11 8.27
CA LEU A 91 -7.61 7.16 9.58
C LEU A 91 -6.55 8.25 9.57
N HIS A 92 -6.77 9.31 10.34
CA HIS A 92 -5.85 10.45 10.37
C HIS A 92 -4.47 10.12 10.93
N ARG A 93 -4.38 9.25 11.96
CA ARG A 93 -3.09 8.92 12.59
C ARG A 93 -2.14 8.12 11.68
N PRO A 94 -2.57 7.00 11.05
CA PRO A 94 -1.78 6.34 10.01
C PRO A 94 -1.35 7.29 8.90
N LEU A 95 -2.25 8.18 8.46
CA LEU A 95 -1.94 9.17 7.41
C LEU A 95 -0.82 10.14 7.83
N GLN A 96 -0.85 10.62 9.08
CA GLN A 96 0.22 11.46 9.64
C GLN A 96 1.55 10.71 9.68
N LEU A 97 1.54 9.44 10.09
CA LEU A 97 2.75 8.62 10.14
C LEU A 97 3.31 8.34 8.74
N LEU A 98 2.44 8.14 7.75
CA LEU A 98 2.82 8.01 6.35
C LEU A 98 3.51 9.28 5.85
N ASP A 99 2.93 10.46 6.09
CA ASP A 99 3.54 11.75 5.74
C ASP A 99 4.93 11.94 6.39
N GLN A 100 5.06 11.58 7.67
CA GLN A 100 6.35 11.61 8.37
C GLN A 100 7.37 10.64 7.78
N LEU A 101 6.95 9.43 7.41
CA LEU A 101 7.81 8.43 6.77
C LEU A 101 8.29 8.92 5.39
N LEU A 102 7.41 9.49 4.59
CA LEU A 102 7.76 9.99 3.26
C LEU A 102 8.78 11.12 3.36
N LYS A 103 8.54 12.11 4.22
CA LYS A 103 9.48 13.21 4.46
C LYS A 103 10.86 12.72 4.92
N LYS A 104 10.91 11.65 5.72
CA LYS A 104 12.18 11.05 6.16
C LYS A 104 12.94 10.36 5.02
N ASN A 105 12.25 9.85 4.00
CA ASN A 105 12.88 9.15 2.88
C ASN A 105 13.30 10.08 1.72
N GLU A 106 12.82 11.33 1.71
CA GLU A 106 13.21 12.35 0.72
C GLU A 106 14.52 13.08 1.07
N TYR A 107 15.03 12.92 2.29
CA TYR A 107 16.35 13.37 2.75
C TYR A 107 17.31 12.18 2.92
#